data_AF-A0A9Q0VYD9-F1
#
_entry.id   AF-A0A9Q0VYD9-F1
#
_cell.length_a   1.000
_cell.length_b   1.000
_cell.length_c   1.000
_cell.angle_alpha   90.00
_cell.angle_beta   90.00
_cell.angle_gamma   90.00
#
_symmetry.space_group_name_H-M   'P 1'
#
loop_
_entity.id
_entity.type
_entity.pdbx_description
1 polymer ?
#
loop_
_entity_poly.entity_id
_entity_poly.type
_entity_poly.pdbx_seq_one_letter_code
_entity_poly.pdbx_strand_id
1 'polypeptide(L)'
;MMNCLQSWPEPVVRVQSLAASGIQAIPERYIKPPSHRPLSKSDFSLPQEVNIPVIDFENVFSSDHRLRDEALRCIYSACSEWGFFQVVNHGVSHELMKGVREMWREFFNLPVEVKQEYANSPVTYEGYGSRLGVQKGASLDWSDYFFLHYMPVSLRNQNKWPATPASCRYACISGADKRNTDLFGVCIGT
;
A
#
# COMPACT_ATOMS: atom_id res chain seq x y z
N MET A 1 9.30 -1.33 35.51
CA MET A 1 8.61 -1.89 34.32
C MET A 1 9.11 -1.12 33.11
N MET A 2 9.88 -1.75 32.22
CA MET A 2 10.27 -1.14 30.96
C MET A 2 9.03 -0.94 30.10
N ASN A 3 8.87 0.27 29.56
CA ASN A 3 7.73 0.63 28.74
C ASN A 3 7.87 -0.10 27.40
N CYS A 4 7.17 -1.25 27.26
CA CYS A 4 7.32 -2.18 26.13
C CYS A 4 7.10 -1.56 24.73
N LEU A 5 6.58 -0.34 24.66
CA LEU A 5 6.35 0.41 23.43
C LEU A 5 7.60 1.14 22.90
N GLN A 6 8.71 1.19 23.62
CA GLN A 6 9.88 1.97 23.20
C GLN A 6 10.81 1.26 22.21
N SER A 7 10.68 -0.05 22.04
CA SER A 7 11.57 -0.83 21.18
C SER A 7 10.83 -1.99 20.52
N TRP A 8 11.26 -2.37 19.32
CA TRP A 8 10.66 -3.50 18.61
C TRP A 8 10.85 -4.80 19.42
N PRO A 9 9.84 -5.69 19.46
CA PRO A 9 9.92 -6.95 20.20
C PRO A 9 10.97 -7.91 19.60
N GLU A 10 11.34 -7.70 18.34
CA GLU A 10 12.33 -8.46 17.57
C GLU A 10 13.02 -7.51 16.57
N PRO A 11 14.24 -7.82 16.11
CA PRO A 11 14.92 -7.02 15.09
C PRO A 11 14.07 -6.88 13.81
N VAL A 12 14.01 -5.66 13.27
CA VAL A 12 13.37 -5.38 11.98
C VAL A 12 14.33 -5.77 10.87
N VAL A 13 13.94 -6.77 10.07
CA VAL A 13 14.70 -7.20 8.89
C VAL A 13 14.07 -6.55 7.67
N ARG A 14 14.85 -5.81 6.88
CA ARG A 14 14.39 -5.19 5.63
C ARG A 14 14.32 -6.24 4.54
N VAL A 15 13.13 -6.47 4.00
CA VAL A 15 12.88 -7.56 3.04
C VAL A 15 13.64 -7.32 1.75
N GLN A 16 13.75 -6.07 1.28
CA GLN A 16 14.53 -5.77 0.08
C GLN A 16 16.01 -6.13 0.22
N SER A 17 16.62 -5.82 1.37
CA SER A 17 18.02 -6.19 1.65
C SER A 17 18.17 -7.71 1.81
N LEU A 18 17.20 -8.36 2.46
CA LEU A 18 17.19 -9.82 2.63
C LEU A 18 17.08 -10.53 1.28
N ALA A 19 16.18 -10.09 0.40
CA ALA A 19 16.02 -10.63 -0.95
C ALA A 19 17.30 -10.48 -1.79
N ALA A 20 18.00 -9.35 -1.65
CA ALA A 20 19.27 -9.09 -2.35
C ALA A 20 20.49 -9.84 -1.76
N SER A 21 20.37 -10.47 -0.59
CA SER A 21 21.50 -11.09 0.11
C SER A 21 21.90 -12.48 -0.43
N GLY A 22 21.17 -13.03 -1.40
CA GLY A 22 21.45 -14.34 -2.00
C GLY A 22 20.93 -15.53 -1.19
N ILE A 23 19.95 -15.31 -0.30
CA ILE A 23 19.27 -16.40 0.42
C ILE A 23 18.73 -17.45 -0.55
N GLN A 24 18.86 -18.72 -0.16
CA GLN A 24 18.37 -19.86 -0.95
C GLN A 24 16.96 -20.29 -0.55
N ALA A 25 16.47 -19.83 0.60
CA ALA A 25 15.15 -20.12 1.10
C ALA A 25 14.59 -18.94 1.90
N ILE A 26 13.27 -18.75 1.83
CA ILE A 26 12.56 -17.74 2.61
C ILE A 26 12.56 -18.15 4.09
N PRO A 27 12.93 -17.26 5.03
CA PRO A 27 12.90 -17.57 6.46
C PRO A 27 11.49 -17.91 6.95
N GLU A 28 11.40 -18.80 7.94
CA GLU A 28 10.15 -19.36 8.46
C GLU A 28 9.09 -18.31 8.82
N ARG A 29 9.50 -17.16 9.38
CA ARG A 29 8.59 -16.07 9.76
C ARG A 29 7.77 -15.51 8.59
N TYR A 30 8.24 -15.64 7.35
CA TYR A 30 7.54 -15.15 6.15
C TYR A 30 6.74 -16.25 5.45
N ILE A 31 6.84 -17.49 5.91
CA ILE A 31 6.06 -18.62 5.39
C ILE A 31 4.71 -18.63 6.09
N LYS A 32 3.63 -18.39 5.35
CA LYS A 32 2.27 -18.44 5.91
C LYS A 32 1.90 -19.87 6.35
N PRO A 33 1.02 -20.04 7.35
CA PRO A 33 0.47 -21.35 7.72
C PRO A 33 -0.18 -22.04 6.51
N PRO A 34 -0.18 -23.39 6.42
CA PRO A 34 -0.78 -24.10 5.29
C PRO A 34 -2.21 -23.68 4.96
N SER A 35 -3.02 -23.37 5.97
CA SER A 35 -4.41 -22.88 5.82
C SER A 35 -4.54 -21.52 5.14
N HIS A 36 -3.47 -20.72 5.09
CA HIS A 36 -3.45 -19.39 4.48
C HIS A 36 -2.70 -19.36 3.14
N ARG A 37 -2.19 -20.51 2.68
CA ARG A 37 -1.53 -20.60 1.38
C ARG A 37 -2.59 -20.79 0.28
N PRO A 38 -2.34 -20.31 -0.94
CA PRO A 38 -3.22 -20.61 -2.06
C PRO A 38 -3.37 -22.12 -2.23
N LEU A 39 -4.61 -22.58 -2.46
CA LEU A 39 -4.86 -23.97 -2.83
C LEU A 39 -4.20 -24.26 -4.19
N SER A 40 -3.73 -25.49 -4.38
CA SER A 40 -3.05 -25.90 -5.62
C SER A 40 -3.99 -25.74 -6.82
N LYS A 41 -3.46 -25.29 -7.96
CA LYS A 41 -4.22 -25.14 -9.23
C LYS A 41 -4.89 -26.44 -9.70
N SER A 42 -4.44 -27.60 -9.20
CA SER A 42 -5.04 -28.90 -9.49
C SER A 42 -6.42 -29.11 -8.88
N ASP A 43 -6.80 -28.34 -7.86
CA ASP A 43 -8.06 -28.50 -7.11
C ASP A 43 -9.14 -27.49 -7.56
N PHE A 44 -8.81 -26.60 -8.50
CA PHE A 44 -9.75 -25.69 -9.12
C PHE A 44 -10.11 -26.18 -10.51
N SER A 45 -11.28 -26.79 -10.66
CA SER A 45 -12.05 -26.58 -11.90
C SER A 45 -12.24 -25.07 -11.99
N LEU A 46 -11.49 -24.40 -12.89
CA LEU A 46 -11.50 -22.93 -13.04
C LEU A 46 -12.96 -22.45 -12.97
N PRO A 47 -13.35 -21.70 -11.92
CA PRO A 47 -14.65 -21.05 -11.95
C PRO A 47 -14.66 -20.16 -13.19
N GLN A 48 -15.80 -20.16 -13.88
CA GLN A 48 -16.20 -19.17 -14.87
C GLN A 48 -15.57 -17.81 -14.55
N GLU A 49 -14.86 -17.21 -15.51
CA GLU A 49 -14.06 -15.98 -15.35
C GLU A 49 -14.67 -15.03 -14.31
N VAL A 50 -14.10 -15.02 -13.10
CA VAL A 50 -14.54 -14.15 -12.01
C VAL A 50 -14.04 -12.75 -12.35
N ASN A 51 -14.88 -11.98 -13.05
CA ASN A 51 -14.56 -10.64 -13.51
C ASN A 51 -14.87 -9.62 -12.41
N ILE A 52 -13.81 -9.10 -11.78
CA ILE A 52 -13.90 -7.99 -10.82
C ILE A 52 -14.64 -6.82 -11.47
N PRO A 53 -15.67 -6.23 -10.83
CA PRO A 53 -16.43 -5.12 -11.41
C PRO A 53 -15.52 -3.96 -11.81
N VAL A 54 -15.77 -3.38 -12.98
CA VAL A 54 -15.09 -2.18 -13.48
C VAL A 54 -16.13 -1.07 -13.62
N ILE A 55 -15.88 0.06 -12.96
CA ILE A 55 -16.81 1.19 -12.89
C ILE A 55 -16.21 2.38 -13.63
N ASP A 56 -16.96 2.88 -14.61
CA ASP A 56 -16.63 4.11 -15.30
C ASP A 56 -17.08 5.32 -14.47
N PHE A 57 -16.11 6.06 -13.94
CA PHE A 57 -16.39 7.23 -13.09
C PHE A 57 -16.82 8.47 -13.87
N GLU A 58 -16.64 8.52 -15.18
CA GLU A 58 -17.19 9.60 -16.00
C GLU A 58 -18.73 9.57 -15.95
N ASN A 59 -19.31 8.37 -15.97
CA ASN A 59 -20.77 8.18 -15.86
C ASN A 59 -21.34 8.63 -14.52
N VAL A 60 -20.57 8.53 -13.43
CA VAL A 60 -20.99 8.98 -12.09
C VAL A 60 -21.27 10.49 -12.07
N PHE A 61 -20.53 11.26 -12.85
CA PHE A 61 -20.66 12.72 -12.95
C PHE A 61 -21.38 13.16 -14.24
N SER A 62 -21.97 12.23 -14.98
CA SER A 62 -22.68 12.52 -16.22
C SER A 62 -23.93 13.37 -15.98
N SER A 63 -24.21 14.28 -16.93
CA SER A 63 -25.49 15.00 -16.99
C SER A 63 -26.66 14.10 -17.42
N ASP A 64 -26.38 12.95 -18.06
CA ASP A 64 -27.39 11.95 -18.36
C ASP A 64 -27.77 11.20 -17.08
N HIS A 65 -29.01 11.41 -16.63
CA HIS A 65 -29.54 10.77 -15.44
C HIS A 65 -29.53 9.24 -15.51
N ARG A 66 -29.70 8.64 -16.71
CA ARG A 66 -29.73 7.18 -16.86
C ARG A 66 -28.34 6.59 -16.66
N LEU A 67 -27.32 7.18 -17.29
CA LEU A 67 -25.92 6.74 -17.13
C LEU A 67 -25.45 6.88 -15.70
N ARG A 68 -25.79 8.01 -15.06
CA ARG A 68 -25.45 8.24 -13.64
C ARG A 68 -26.12 7.24 -12.71
N ASP A 69 -27.41 6.99 -12.89
CA ASP A 69 -28.14 6.04 -12.06
C ASP A 69 -27.64 4.60 -12.23
N GLU A 70 -27.31 4.20 -13.46
CA GLU A 70 -26.67 2.91 -13.74
C GLU A 70 -25.31 2.78 -13.04
N ALA A 71 -24.43 3.79 -13.17
CA ALA A 71 -23.13 3.77 -12.51
C ALA A 71 -23.24 3.68 -10.98
N LEU A 72 -24.19 4.40 -10.36
CA LEU A 72 -24.44 4.34 -8.92
C LEU A 72 -24.96 2.96 -8.47
N ARG A 73 -25.81 2.30 -9.28
CA ARG A 73 -26.25 0.93 -9.01
C ARG A 73 -25.11 -0.07 -9.12
N CYS A 74 -24.23 0.08 -10.10
CA CYS A 74 -23.02 -0.74 -10.21
C CYS A 74 -22.10 -0.56 -8.99
N ILE A 75 -21.92 0.66 -8.50
CA ILE A 75 -21.17 0.92 -7.25
C ILE A 75 -21.83 0.21 -6.07
N TYR A 76 -23.15 0.33 -5.92
CA TYR A 76 -23.89 -0.32 -4.84
C TYR A 76 -23.73 -1.85 -4.86
N SER A 77 -23.91 -2.47 -6.03
CA SER A 77 -23.75 -3.92 -6.22
C SER A 77 -22.32 -4.36 -5.96
N ALA A 78 -21.32 -3.65 -6.51
CA ALA A 78 -19.91 -3.96 -6.26
C ALA A 78 -19.54 -3.87 -4.77
N CYS A 79 -20.00 -2.83 -4.06
CA CYS A 79 -19.78 -2.71 -2.62
C CYS A 79 -20.48 -3.81 -1.81
N SER A 80 -21.70 -4.20 -2.20
CA SER A 80 -22.53 -5.14 -1.42
C SER A 80 -22.19 -6.60 -1.68
N GLU A 81 -21.80 -6.93 -2.91
CA GLU A 81 -21.54 -8.31 -3.35
C GLU A 81 -20.05 -8.65 -3.37
N TRP A 82 -19.19 -7.69 -3.71
CA TRP A 82 -17.75 -7.91 -3.87
C TRP A 82 -16.90 -7.28 -2.77
N GLY A 83 -17.29 -6.11 -2.25
CA GLY A 83 -16.47 -5.30 -1.35
C GLY A 83 -15.26 -4.65 -2.03
N PHE A 84 -15.10 -4.79 -3.35
CA PHE A 84 -14.03 -4.20 -4.15
C PHE A 84 -14.43 -4.05 -5.62
N PHE A 85 -13.89 -3.03 -6.29
CA PHE A 85 -14.04 -2.81 -7.74
C PHE A 85 -12.87 -2.01 -8.29
N GLN A 86 -12.70 -2.06 -9.61
CA GLN A 86 -11.76 -1.22 -10.35
C GLN A 86 -12.48 0.03 -10.85
N VAL A 87 -11.75 1.14 -10.99
CA VAL A 87 -12.27 2.39 -11.52
C VAL A 87 -11.50 2.79 -12.77
N VAL A 88 -12.23 3.22 -13.80
CA VAL A 88 -11.68 3.86 -15.01
C VAL A 88 -12.27 5.26 -15.18
N ASN A 89 -11.62 6.10 -15.99
CA ASN A 89 -12.03 7.49 -16.23
C ASN A 89 -12.24 8.33 -14.96
N HIS A 90 -11.44 8.06 -13.91
CA HIS A 90 -11.51 8.72 -12.59
C HIS A 90 -10.98 10.17 -12.58
N GLY A 91 -10.63 10.76 -13.73
CA GLY A 91 -10.14 12.15 -13.83
C GLY A 91 -8.74 12.42 -13.27
N VAL A 92 -8.00 11.40 -12.81
CA VAL A 92 -6.61 11.55 -12.36
C VAL A 92 -5.68 11.39 -13.56
N SER A 93 -4.85 12.40 -13.82
CA SER A 93 -3.91 12.39 -14.95
C SER A 93 -2.99 11.16 -14.92
N HIS A 94 -2.84 10.51 -16.07
CA HIS A 94 -1.90 9.40 -16.24
C HIS A 94 -0.45 9.81 -15.98
N GLU A 95 -0.07 11.05 -16.32
CA GLU A 95 1.25 11.60 -16.05
C GLU A 95 1.50 11.72 -14.54
N LEU A 96 0.52 12.21 -13.79
CA LEU A 96 0.60 12.30 -12.33
C LEU A 96 0.75 10.91 -11.69
N MET A 97 -0.06 9.93 -12.11
CA MET A 97 0.06 8.55 -11.62
C MET A 97 1.42 7.94 -11.95
N LYS A 98 1.96 8.21 -13.15
CA LYS A 98 3.30 7.77 -13.55
C LYS A 98 4.38 8.41 -12.69
N GLY A 99 4.34 9.73 -12.52
CA GLY A 99 5.31 10.47 -11.69
C GLY A 99 5.32 10.01 -10.24
N VAL A 100 4.15 9.76 -9.63
CA VAL A 100 4.08 9.22 -8.26
C VAL A 100 4.70 7.82 -8.18
N ARG A 101 4.45 6.93 -9.15
CA ARG A 101 5.07 5.60 -9.18
C ARG A 101 6.59 5.65 -9.34
N GLU A 102 7.09 6.51 -10.22
CA GLU A 102 8.51 6.69 -10.47
C GLU A 102 9.23 7.25 -9.24
N MET A 103 8.65 8.26 -8.61
CA MET A 103 9.15 8.86 -7.38
C MET A 103 9.29 7.84 -6.23
N TRP A 104 8.28 6.99 -6.00
CA TRP A 104 8.41 5.94 -4.98
C TRP A 104 9.43 4.87 -5.37
N ARG A 105 9.50 4.50 -6.65
CA ARG A 105 10.53 3.58 -7.15
C ARG A 105 11.93 4.14 -6.88
N GLU A 106 12.15 5.42 -7.16
CA GLU A 106 13.41 6.12 -6.84
C GLU A 106 13.71 6.08 -5.35
N PHE A 107 12.74 6.41 -4.49
CA PHE A 107 12.91 6.35 -3.03
C PHE A 107 13.34 4.95 -2.56
N PHE A 108 12.65 3.89 -2.99
CA PHE A 108 12.98 2.53 -2.56
C PHE A 108 14.30 2.00 -3.17
N ASN A 109 14.80 2.60 -4.24
CA ASN A 109 16.12 2.33 -4.79
C ASN A 109 17.26 3.07 -4.06
N LEU A 110 16.97 3.99 -3.15
CA LEU A 110 17.98 4.61 -2.30
C LEU A 110 18.66 3.59 -1.37
N PRO A 111 19.89 3.88 -0.90
CA PRO A 111 20.55 3.08 0.13
C PRO A 111 19.67 2.87 1.36
N VAL A 112 19.80 1.71 2.01
CA VAL A 112 18.95 1.37 3.17
C VAL A 112 19.15 2.34 4.32
N GLU A 113 20.36 2.88 4.49
CA GLU A 113 20.73 3.86 5.50
C GLU A 113 19.90 5.13 5.36
N VAL A 114 19.73 5.63 4.12
CA VAL A 114 18.92 6.82 3.83
C VAL A 114 17.44 6.56 4.11
N LYS A 115 16.93 5.37 3.72
CA LYS A 115 15.53 5.00 3.98
C LYS A 115 15.26 4.84 5.48
N GLN A 116 16.25 4.38 6.25
CA GLN A 116 16.14 4.17 7.69
C GLN A 116 16.01 5.47 8.49
N GLU A 117 16.44 6.62 7.94
CA GLU A 117 16.17 7.93 8.55
C GLU A 117 14.66 8.18 8.73
N TYR A 118 13.85 7.59 7.85
CA TYR A 118 12.40 7.68 7.87
C TYR A 118 11.74 6.46 8.53
N ALA A 119 12.50 5.57 9.18
CA ALA A 119 11.95 4.33 9.71
C ALA A 119 10.80 4.54 10.70
N ASN A 120 9.81 3.67 10.64
CA ASN A 120 8.74 3.65 11.63
C ASN A 120 9.22 3.06 12.97
N SER A 121 8.35 3.07 13.99
CA SER A 121 8.67 2.57 15.32
C SER A 121 7.49 1.77 15.91
N PRO A 122 7.66 1.08 17.05
CA PRO A 122 6.53 0.42 17.71
C PRO A 122 5.45 1.41 18.19
N VAL A 123 5.78 2.70 18.29
CA VAL A 123 4.87 3.78 18.72
C VAL A 123 4.11 4.37 17.54
N THR A 124 4.72 4.41 16.35
CA THR A 124 4.09 4.96 15.14
C THR A 124 4.41 4.11 13.92
N TYR A 125 3.37 3.80 13.16
CA TYR A 125 3.47 3.05 11.91
C TYR A 125 3.91 3.93 10.73
N GLU A 126 3.93 5.26 10.89
CA GLU A 126 4.40 6.21 9.87
C GLU A 126 5.88 6.05 9.55
N GLY A 127 6.20 6.13 8.26
CA GLY A 127 7.53 6.05 7.71
C GLY A 127 7.84 4.70 7.05
N TYR A 128 9.13 4.43 6.87
CA TYR A 128 9.65 3.23 6.22
C TYR A 128 9.59 2.01 7.14
N GLY A 129 8.75 1.05 6.79
CA GLY A 129 8.48 -0.17 7.56
C GLY A 129 8.79 -1.45 6.80
N SER A 130 8.91 -2.54 7.55
CA SER A 130 9.07 -3.91 7.02
C SER A 130 8.35 -4.95 7.88
N ARG A 131 7.54 -4.47 8.84
CA ARG A 131 6.77 -5.29 9.78
C ARG A 131 5.53 -4.53 10.21
N LEU A 132 4.39 -5.18 10.08
CA LEU A 132 3.14 -4.71 10.68
C LEU A 132 2.97 -5.32 12.07
N GLY A 133 2.62 -4.47 13.04
CA GLY A 133 2.34 -4.88 14.42
C GLY A 133 3.57 -5.17 15.30
N VAL A 134 3.30 -5.29 16.60
CA VAL A 134 4.32 -5.41 17.68
C VAL A 134 4.24 -6.76 18.41
N GLN A 135 3.54 -7.73 17.85
CA GLN A 135 3.42 -9.07 18.45
C GLN A 135 4.68 -9.89 18.12
N LYS A 136 5.34 -10.42 19.16
CA LYS A 136 6.51 -11.30 19.01
C LYS A 136 6.10 -12.61 18.33
N GLY A 137 6.88 -13.09 17.37
CA GLY A 137 6.63 -14.35 16.67
C GLY A 137 5.49 -14.30 15.64
N ALA A 138 4.98 -13.11 15.30
CA ALA A 138 4.00 -12.96 14.25
C ALA A 138 4.56 -13.38 12.87
N SER A 139 3.71 -13.98 12.04
CA SER A 139 4.01 -14.14 10.61
C SER A 139 4.15 -12.78 9.95
N LEU A 140 5.25 -12.60 9.21
CA LEU A 140 5.57 -11.35 8.52
C LEU A 140 5.13 -11.41 7.06
N ASP A 141 5.02 -10.24 6.45
CA ASP A 141 4.79 -10.10 5.01
C ASP A 141 6.13 -9.95 4.30
N TRP A 142 6.25 -10.52 3.10
CA TRP A 142 7.42 -10.37 2.25
C TRP A 142 7.38 -9.03 1.52
N SER A 143 7.48 -7.94 2.27
CA SER A 143 7.37 -6.59 1.74
C SER A 143 8.05 -5.56 2.63
N ASP A 144 8.61 -4.54 2.00
CA ASP A 144 8.84 -3.26 2.64
C ASP A 144 7.74 -2.27 2.23
N TYR A 145 7.45 -1.31 3.11
CA TYR A 145 6.43 -0.32 2.86
C TYR A 145 6.82 1.06 3.37
N PHE A 146 6.11 2.07 2.89
CA PHE A 146 6.17 3.42 3.42
C PHE A 146 4.75 3.89 3.72
N PHE A 147 4.53 4.42 4.92
CA PHE A 147 3.22 4.87 5.36
C PHE A 147 3.24 6.35 5.77
N LEU A 148 2.30 7.15 5.29
CA LEU A 148 2.16 8.55 5.67
C LEU A 148 0.70 8.90 6.01
N HIS A 149 0.53 9.69 7.08
CA HIS A 149 -0.68 10.46 7.25
C HIS A 149 -0.70 11.58 6.22
N TYR A 150 -1.70 11.55 5.34
CA TYR A 150 -1.92 12.61 4.37
C TYR A 150 -2.94 13.64 4.87
N MET A 151 -4.08 13.18 5.39
CA MET A 151 -5.11 14.05 5.96
C MET A 151 -5.59 13.53 7.33
N PRO A 152 -6.08 14.43 8.20
CA PRO A 152 -5.98 15.89 8.09
C PRO A 152 -4.54 16.39 8.21
N VAL A 153 -4.28 17.62 7.72
CA VAL A 153 -2.93 18.24 7.75
C VAL A 153 -2.33 18.26 9.17
N SER A 154 -3.17 18.38 10.20
CA SER A 154 -2.77 18.38 11.60
C SER A 154 -2.12 17.07 12.09
N LEU A 155 -2.35 15.94 11.41
CA LEU A 155 -1.71 14.66 11.72
C LEU A 155 -0.39 14.45 10.96
N ARG A 156 -0.01 15.35 10.05
CA ARG A 156 1.21 15.17 9.25
C ARG A 156 2.46 15.34 10.10
N ASN A 157 3.25 14.29 10.23
CA ASN A 157 4.59 14.39 10.79
C ASN A 157 5.61 14.76 9.71
N GLN A 158 5.97 16.05 9.58
CA GLN A 158 6.90 16.54 8.55
C GLN A 158 8.29 15.86 8.53
N ASN A 159 8.70 15.28 9.65
CA ASN A 159 9.96 14.54 9.77
C ASN A 159 9.89 13.15 9.11
N LYS A 160 8.68 12.61 8.91
CA LYS A 160 8.46 11.33 8.21
C LYS A 160 8.28 11.49 6.71
N TRP A 161 8.11 12.71 6.22
CA TRP A 161 7.94 12.97 4.79
C TRP A 161 9.31 13.00 4.10
N PRO A 162 9.58 12.11 3.13
CA PRO A 162 10.89 12.03 2.50
C PRO A 162 11.23 13.32 1.75
N ALA A 163 12.41 13.87 2.03
CA ALA A 163 12.95 15.03 1.29
C ALA A 163 13.66 14.62 -0.01
N THR A 164 13.99 13.34 -0.15
CA THR A 164 14.69 12.76 -1.30
C THR A 164 13.87 11.60 -1.86
N PRO A 165 13.67 11.51 -3.19
CA PRO A 165 13.95 12.54 -4.20
C PRO A 165 13.20 13.86 -3.94
N ALA A 166 13.70 15.00 -4.44
CA ALA A 166 13.10 16.32 -4.20
C ALA A 166 11.63 16.42 -4.65
N SER A 167 11.23 15.58 -5.60
CA SER A 167 9.85 15.41 -6.07
C SER A 167 8.91 14.77 -5.03
N CYS A 168 9.43 14.06 -4.01
CA CYS A 168 8.64 13.37 -2.98
C CYS A 168 7.62 14.26 -2.30
N ARG A 169 8.04 15.44 -1.84
CA ARG A 169 7.14 16.33 -1.10
C ARG A 169 6.05 16.90 -2.01
N TYR A 170 6.39 17.31 -3.23
CA TYR A 170 5.45 17.93 -4.16
C TYR A 170 4.46 16.94 -4.80
N ALA A 171 4.90 15.74 -5.15
CA ALA A 171 4.02 14.75 -5.79
C ALA A 171 3.09 14.06 -4.78
N CYS A 172 3.54 13.81 -3.54
CA CYS A 172 2.66 13.33 -2.47
C CYS A 172 1.56 14.34 -2.14
N ILE A 173 1.86 15.64 -2.20
CA ILE A 173 0.87 16.71 -1.98
C ILE A 173 -0.11 16.79 -3.16
N SER A 174 0.38 16.88 -4.40
CA SER A 174 -0.48 17.03 -5.59
C SER A 174 -1.29 15.77 -5.96
N GLY A 175 -0.77 14.56 -5.69
CA GLY A 175 -1.43 13.28 -5.97
C GLY A 175 -2.53 12.90 -4.99
N ALA A 176 -2.55 13.50 -3.80
CA ALA A 176 -3.52 13.20 -2.75
C ALA A 176 -4.57 14.31 -2.58
N ASP A 177 -4.26 15.55 -2.98
CA ASP A 177 -5.25 16.64 -3.15
C ASP A 177 -6.40 16.23 -4.11
N LYS A 178 -6.09 15.45 -5.15
CA LYS A 178 -7.10 14.93 -6.10
C LYS A 178 -7.88 13.70 -5.61
N ARG A 179 -7.42 13.00 -4.56
CA ARG A 179 -8.01 11.73 -4.11
C ARG A 179 -8.75 11.85 -2.77
N ASN A 180 -8.55 12.93 -2.02
CA ASN A 180 -9.14 13.15 -0.70
C ASN A 180 -9.04 11.91 0.22
N THR A 181 -7.90 11.22 0.17
CA THR A 181 -7.63 10.01 0.96
C THR A 181 -6.86 10.36 2.23
N ASP A 182 -7.34 9.93 3.39
CA ASP A 182 -6.72 10.23 4.70
C ASP A 182 -5.32 9.62 4.86
N LEU A 183 -5.08 8.50 4.18
CA LEU A 183 -3.89 7.67 4.34
C LEU A 183 -3.27 7.37 2.98
N PHE A 184 -1.95 7.48 2.89
CA PHE A 184 -1.19 7.08 1.71
C PHE A 184 -0.13 6.06 2.10
N GLY A 185 -0.37 4.80 1.73
CA GLY A 185 0.55 3.69 1.91
C GLY A 185 1.09 3.21 0.57
N VAL A 186 2.40 3.02 0.46
CA VAL A 186 3.04 2.40 -0.70
C VAL A 186 3.77 1.17 -0.23
N CYS A 187 3.40 0.03 -0.80
CA CYS A 187 4.14 -1.21 -0.64
C CYS A 187 4.87 -1.49 -1.95
N ILE A 188 6.14 -1.88 -1.87
CA ILE A 188 6.83 -2.49 -2.99
C ILE A 188 7.07 -3.95 -2.63
N GLY A 189 6.45 -4.84 -3.39
CA GLY A 189 6.81 -6.25 -3.39
C GLY A 189 8.13 -6.40 -4.15
N THR A 190 9.08 -7.11 -3.53
CA THR A 190 10.32 -7.57 -4.16
C THR A 190 10.15 -8.98 -4.68
#